data_AF-A0A527VMJ9-F1
#
_entry.id   AF-A0A527VMJ9-F1
#
_cell.length_a   1.000
_cell.length_b   1.000
_cell.length_c   1.000
_cell.angle_alpha   90.00
_cell.angle_beta   90.00
_cell.angle_gamma   90.00
#
_symmetry.space_group_name_H-M   'P 1'
#
loop_
_entity.id
_entity.type
_entity.pdbx_description
1 polymer ?
#
loop_
_entity_poly.entity_id
_entity_poly.type
_entity_poly.pdbx_seq_one_letter_code
_entity_poly.pdbx_strand_id
1 'polypeptide(L)'
;FGGTSSAIGQFNYSSSNYSAAMNEQMAKLCDNAKAGNIMVMTVALDMSSTSSSDQKAMAALKACSSDSRFRKDPTDPSKPA
;
A
#
# COMPACT_ATOMS: atom_id res chain seq x y z
N PHE A 1 -10.90 -15.62 -4.75
CA PHE A 1 -9.78 -14.83 -5.30
C PHE A 1 -8.49 -15.54 -4.91
N GLY A 2 -7.67 -15.96 -5.87
CA GLY A 2 -6.43 -16.70 -5.55
C GLY A 2 -5.37 -15.76 -4.99
N GLY A 3 -4.66 -16.15 -3.94
CA GLY A 3 -3.58 -15.35 -3.32
C GLY A 3 -4.03 -14.31 -2.27
N THR A 4 -5.32 -14.26 -1.95
CA THR A 4 -5.87 -13.42 -0.85
C THR A 4 -6.09 -14.25 0.41
N SER A 5 -6.23 -13.59 1.55
CA SER A 5 -6.51 -14.20 2.85
C SER A 5 -7.89 -14.85 2.91
N SER A 6 -8.15 -15.60 3.99
CA SER A 6 -9.48 -16.16 4.28
C SER A 6 -10.54 -15.11 4.61
N ALA A 7 -10.15 -13.84 4.80
CA ALA A 7 -11.10 -12.74 4.97
C ALA A 7 -11.84 -12.39 3.67
N ILE A 8 -11.29 -12.77 2.52
CA ILE A 8 -11.91 -12.56 1.21
C ILE A 8 -12.80 -13.76 0.87
N GLY A 9 -14.11 -13.51 0.80
CA GLY A 9 -15.08 -14.55 0.46
C GLY A 9 -14.89 -15.05 -0.97
N GLN A 10 -14.50 -16.31 -1.16
CA GLN A 10 -14.18 -16.83 -2.50
C GLN A 10 -15.39 -16.87 -3.44
N PHE A 11 -16.60 -16.99 -2.87
CA PHE A 11 -17.88 -17.03 -3.61
C PHE A 11 -18.70 -15.74 -3.43
N ASN A 12 -18.12 -14.70 -2.83
CA ASN A 12 -18.78 -13.41 -2.65
C ASN A 12 -18.39 -12.48 -3.80
N TYR A 13 -19.32 -12.25 -4.72
CA TYR A 13 -19.10 -11.44 -5.92
C TYR A 13 -19.56 -9.98 -5.76
N SER A 14 -19.69 -9.49 -4.52
CA SER A 14 -19.98 -8.08 -4.26
C SER A 14 -18.79 -7.19 -4.62
N SER A 15 -19.06 -5.98 -5.12
CA SER A 15 -18.02 -4.99 -5.43
C SER A 15 -17.09 -4.72 -4.23
N SER A 16 -17.64 -4.71 -3.00
CA SER A 16 -16.84 -4.56 -1.78
C SER A 16 -15.83 -5.69 -1.57
N ASN A 17 -16.21 -6.94 -1.85
CA ASN A 17 -15.32 -8.08 -1.70
C ASN A 17 -14.24 -8.10 -2.81
N TYR A 18 -14.60 -7.68 -4.03
CA TYR A 18 -13.62 -7.44 -5.10
C TYR A 18 -12.59 -6.37 -4.73
N SER A 19 -13.04 -5.21 -4.22
CA SER A 19 -12.14 -4.14 -3.78
C SER A 19 -11.23 -4.59 -2.63
N ALA A 20 -11.76 -5.34 -1.66
CA ALA A 20 -10.96 -5.90 -0.57
C ALA A 20 -9.90 -6.89 -1.09
N ALA A 21 -10.27 -7.77 -2.02
CA ALA A 21 -9.35 -8.71 -2.66
C ALA A 21 -8.21 -7.98 -3.40
N MET A 22 -8.54 -6.95 -4.18
CA MET A 22 -7.55 -6.14 -4.89
C MET A 22 -6.61 -5.40 -3.93
N ASN A 23 -7.13 -4.87 -2.82
CA ASN A 23 -6.32 -4.20 -1.81
C ASN A 23 -5.32 -5.17 -1.16
N GLU A 24 -5.73 -6.41 -0.84
CA GLU A 24 -4.81 -7.42 -0.31
C GLU A 24 -3.74 -7.82 -1.33
N GLN A 25 -4.10 -7.98 -2.59
CA GLN A 25 -3.14 -8.28 -3.66
C GLN A 25 -2.11 -7.18 -3.82
N MET A 26 -2.54 -5.92 -3.80
CA MET A 26 -1.64 -4.78 -3.86
C MET A 26 -0.68 -4.79 -2.66
N ALA A 27 -1.20 -4.98 -1.44
CA ALA A 27 -0.35 -5.08 -0.25
C ALA A 27 0.71 -6.18 -0.40
N LYS A 28 0.31 -7.36 -0.87
CA LYS A 28 1.23 -8.48 -1.07
C LYS A 28 2.29 -8.19 -2.13
N LEU A 29 1.92 -7.52 -3.22
CA LEU A 29 2.86 -7.07 -4.25
C LEU A 29 3.89 -6.10 -3.66
N CYS A 30 3.44 -5.14 -2.85
CA CYS A 30 4.32 -4.17 -2.20
C CYS A 30 5.29 -4.85 -1.23
N ASP A 31 4.82 -5.82 -0.44
CA ASP A 31 5.67 -6.60 0.46
C ASP A 31 6.74 -7.38 -0.31
N ASN A 32 6.36 -8.03 -1.41
CA ASN A 32 7.29 -8.76 -2.27
C ASN A 32 8.31 -7.83 -2.93
N ALA A 33 7.88 -6.65 -3.40
CA ALA A 33 8.77 -5.65 -3.98
C ALA A 33 9.79 -5.14 -2.96
N LYS A 34 9.35 -4.83 -1.74
CA LYS A 34 10.24 -4.42 -0.64
C LYS A 34 11.21 -5.53 -0.24
N ALA A 35 10.73 -6.77 -0.15
CA ALA A 35 11.55 -7.94 0.14
C ALA A 35 12.58 -8.22 -0.97
N GLY A 36 12.27 -7.88 -2.21
CA GLY A 36 13.20 -7.91 -3.35
C GLY A 36 14.12 -6.69 -3.45
N ASN A 37 14.16 -5.83 -2.44
CA ASN A 37 14.95 -4.58 -2.41
C ASN A 37 14.59 -3.60 -3.55
N ILE A 38 13.38 -3.70 -4.11
CA ILE A 38 12.88 -2.77 -5.13
C ILE A 38 12.39 -1.50 -4.44
N MET A 39 12.83 -0.35 -4.94
CA MET A 39 12.33 0.94 -4.48
C MET A 39 10.95 1.22 -5.08
N VAL A 40 9.95 1.44 -4.23
CA VAL A 40 8.58 1.74 -4.62
C VAL A 40 8.28 3.21 -4.31
N MET A 41 8.00 3.99 -5.35
CA MET A 41 7.54 5.36 -5.22
C MET A 41 6.10 5.45 -5.72
N THR A 42 5.20 5.95 -4.89
CA THR A 42 3.79 6.13 -5.25
C THR A 42 3.50 7.60 -5.52
N VAL A 43 2.92 7.88 -6.69
CA VAL A 43 2.41 9.21 -7.04
C VAL A 43 0.92 9.07 -7.30
N ALA A 44 0.11 9.74 -6.48
CA ALA A 44 -1.33 9.80 -6.65
C ALA A 44 -1.74 11.16 -7.19
N LEU A 45 -2.51 11.17 -8.27
CA LEU A 45 -3.06 12.38 -8.89
C LEU A 45 -4.56 12.46 -8.58
N ASP A 46 -5.04 13.66 -8.27
CA ASP A 46 -6.47 13.93 -8.05
C ASP A 46 -7.11 13.14 -6.89
N MET A 47 -6.37 12.97 -5.79
CA MET A 47 -6.91 12.40 -4.56
C MET A 47 -7.28 13.49 -3.57
N SER A 48 -8.49 13.40 -3.01
CA SER A 48 -8.95 14.35 -2.00
C SER A 48 -8.44 13.96 -0.60
N SER A 49 -7.90 14.92 0.15
CA SER A 49 -7.55 14.75 1.56
C SER A 49 -8.77 14.70 2.50
N THR A 50 -9.96 15.04 2.01
CA THR A 50 -11.19 15.10 2.81
C THR A 50 -12.14 13.96 2.50
N SER A 51 -11.99 13.27 1.37
CA SER A 51 -12.80 12.10 1.07
C SER A 51 -12.26 10.87 1.82
N SER A 52 -13.14 10.11 2.46
CA SER A 52 -12.73 8.97 3.29
C SER A 52 -12.23 7.78 2.48
N SER A 53 -12.75 7.61 1.25
CA SER A 53 -12.26 6.61 0.29
C SER A 53 -10.85 6.94 -0.17
N ASP A 54 -10.58 8.20 -0.50
CA ASP A 54 -9.26 8.61 -0.99
C ASP A 54 -8.23 8.56 0.13
N GLN A 55 -8.60 8.95 1.34
CA GLN A 55 -7.72 8.78 2.50
C GLN A 55 -7.29 7.33 2.73
N LYS A 56 -8.21 6.37 2.57
CA LYS A 56 -7.89 4.93 2.66
C LYS A 56 -6.92 4.50 1.57
N ALA A 57 -7.18 4.90 0.32
CA ALA A 57 -6.29 4.56 -0.78
C ALA A 57 -4.92 5.25 -0.66
N MET A 58 -4.86 6.51 -0.22
CA MET A 58 -3.60 7.20 0.10
C MET A 58 -2.82 6.51 1.21
N ALA A 59 -3.49 6.03 2.25
CA ALA A 59 -2.85 5.27 3.32
C ALA A 59 -2.24 3.96 2.80
N ALA A 60 -2.96 3.23 1.96
CA ALA A 60 -2.45 2.02 1.31
C ALA A 60 -1.23 2.31 0.40
N LEU A 61 -1.29 3.38 -0.40
CA LEU A 61 -0.18 3.80 -1.25
C LEU A 61 1.05 4.20 -0.43
N LYS A 62 0.87 4.95 0.67
CA LYS A 62 1.97 5.28 1.59
C LYS A 62 2.59 4.03 2.21
N ALA A 63 1.77 3.09 2.66
CA ALA A 63 2.27 1.83 3.21
C ALA A 63 3.02 0.99 2.17
N CYS A 64 2.64 1.09 0.89
CA CYS A 64 3.33 0.45 -0.22
C CYS A 64 4.65 1.12 -0.60
N SER A 65 4.74 2.45 -0.44
CA SER A 65 5.95 3.20 -0.77
C SER A 65 7.13 2.79 0.12
N SER A 66 8.33 2.83 -0.45
CA SER A 66 9.58 2.70 0.31
C SER A 66 9.78 3.95 1.16
N ASP A 67 10.44 3.79 2.30
CA ASP A 67 10.90 4.93 3.07
C ASP A 67 11.77 5.84 2.19
N SER A 68 11.63 7.14 2.46
CA SER A 68 12.47 8.15 1.83
C SER A 68 13.95 7.83 2.08
N ARG A 69 14.81 8.30 1.17
CA ARG A 69 16.26 8.34 1.37
C ARG A 69 16.75 9.78 1.65
N PHE A 70 15.87 10.67 2.14
CA PHE A 70 16.15 12.06 2.52
C PHE A 70 16.09 12.33 4.03
N ARG A 71 17.25 12.56 4.67
CA ARG A 71 17.44 12.52 6.13
C ARG A 71 16.41 13.35 6.89
N LYS A 72 15.53 12.67 7.61
CA LYS A 72 14.52 13.17 8.54
C LYS A 72 15.11 13.35 9.92
N ASP A 73 16.10 12.54 10.29
CA ASP A 73 16.85 12.67 11.55
C ASP A 73 18.29 13.13 11.27
N PRO A 74 18.64 14.39 11.56
CA PRO A 74 20.00 14.90 11.34
C PRO A 74 21.02 14.31 12.32
N THR A 75 20.57 13.61 13.38
CA THR A 75 21.44 13.11 14.46
C THR A 75 21.66 11.59 14.42
N ASP A 76 20.89 10.85 13.63
CA ASP A 76 21.01 9.39 13.51
C ASP A 76 21.24 8.95 12.04
N PRO A 77 22.50 8.67 11.65
CA PRO A 77 22.86 8.25 10.30
C PRO A 77 22.38 6.84 9.92
N SER A 78 21.88 6.05 10.87
CA SER A 78 21.47 4.66 10.64
C SER A 78 19.98 4.53 10.25
N LYS A 79 19.19 5.57 10.50
CA LYS A 79 17.78 5.61 10.08
C LYS A 79 17.69 5.93 8.59
N PRO A 80 16.64 5.42 7.90
CA PRO A 80 16.32 5.89 6.58
C PRO A 80 16.30 7.39 6.65
N ALA A 81 16.99 7.94 5.67
CA ALA A 81 17.06 9.34 5.51
C ALA A 81 15.59 9.82 5.36
#